data_AF-A0A5A7RSE6-F1
#
_entry.id   AF-A0A5A7RSE6-F1
#
_cell.length_a   1.000
_cell.length_b   1.000
_cell.length_c   1.000
_cell.angle_alpha   90.00
_cell.angle_beta   90.00
_cell.angle_gamma   90.00
#
_symmetry.space_group_name_H-M   'P 1'
#
loop_
_entity.id
_entity.type
_entity.pdbx_description
1 polymer ?
#
loop_
_entity_poly.entity_id
_entity_poly.type
_entity_poly.pdbx_seq_one_letter_code
_entity_poly.pdbx_strand_id
1 'polypeptide(L)' 'MENEEIEDILLSLLIYRVDNGDAWINCSHLKMRVPCENFDDALKKLKEDGYIEFKDDEHLRITKKGIDYIVSRV' A
#
# COMPACT_ATOMS: atom_id res chain seq x y z
N MET A 1 6.62 -9.99 -12.17
CA MET A 1 7.42 -9.46 -11.04
C MET A 1 6.98 -8.05 -10.65
N GLU A 2 7.13 -6.99 -11.46
CA GLU A 2 6.76 -5.62 -10.99
C GLU A 2 5.30 -5.43 -10.51
N ASN A 3 4.32 -6.20 -11.02
CA ASN A 3 2.92 -6.08 -10.59
C ASN A 3 2.62 -6.79 -9.26
N GLU A 4 3.30 -7.89 -8.93
CA GLU A 4 2.98 -8.68 -7.73
C GLU A 4 3.32 -7.91 -6.45
N GLU A 5 4.48 -7.26 -6.40
CA GLU A 5 4.89 -6.48 -5.22
C GLU A 5 3.93 -5.31 -4.95
N ILE A 6 3.48 -4.63 -6.01
CA ILE A 6 2.49 -3.54 -5.93
C ILE A 6 1.16 -4.07 -5.42
N GLU A 7 0.70 -5.21 -5.94
CA GLU A 7 -0.55 -5.86 -5.54
C GLU A 7 -0.50 -6.33 -4.09
N ASP A 8 0.61 -6.92 -3.63
CA ASP A 8 0.79 -7.37 -2.25
C ASP A 8 0.78 -6.21 -1.25
N ILE A 9 1.42 -5.08 -1.60
CA ILE A 9 1.37 -3.86 -0.78
C ILE A 9 -0.06 -3.33 -0.70
N LEU A 10 -0.75 -3.20 -1.84
CA LEU A 10 -2.12 -2.68 -1.87
C LEU A 10 -3.11 -3.61 -1.17
N LEU A 11 -2.96 -4.93 -1.31
CA LEU A 11 -3.78 -5.91 -0.61
C LEU A 11 -3.55 -5.82 0.90
N SER A 12 -2.29 -5.72 1.34
CA SER A 12 -1.95 -5.57 2.76
C SER A 12 -2.52 -4.28 3.35
N LEU A 13 -2.50 -3.19 2.59
CA LEU A 13 -3.12 -1.92 3.00
C LEU A 13 -4.64 -1.98 3.03
N LEU A 14 -5.27 -2.67 2.08
CA LEU A 14 -6.71 -2.88 2.06
C LEU A 14 -7.16 -3.69 3.29
N ILE A 15 -6.47 -4.78 3.61
CA ILE A 15 -6.72 -5.58 4.82
C ILE A 15 -6.60 -4.70 6.07
N TYR A 16 -5.51 -3.94 6.19
CA TYR A 16 -5.32 -3.03 7.32
C TYR A 16 -6.46 -2.01 7.45
N ARG A 17 -6.90 -1.43 6.33
CA ARG A 17 -8.03 -0.49 6.28
C ARG A 17 -9.35 -1.14 6.70
N VAL A 18 -9.61 -2.38 6.30
CA VAL A 18 -10.81 -3.12 6.72
C VAL A 18 -10.80 -3.34 8.24
N ASP A 19 -9.65 -3.71 8.80
CA ASP A 19 -9.51 -4.00 10.24
C ASP A 19 -9.51 -2.74 11.11
N ASN A 20 -9.00 -1.60 10.59
CA ASN A 20 -8.71 -0.40 11.38
C ASN A 20 -9.43 0.88 10.89
N GLY A 21 -10.29 0.77 9.88
CA GLY A 21 -10.93 1.93 9.23
C GLY A 21 -9.95 2.77 8.41
N ASP A 22 -10.17 4.09 8.35
CA ASP A 22 -9.37 5.02 7.54
C ASP A 22 -8.04 5.45 8.21
N ALA A 23 -7.48 4.57 9.05
CA ALA A 23 -6.28 4.80 9.85
C ALA A 23 -5.00 4.83 9.00
N TRP A 24 -3.97 5.49 9.53
CA TRP A 24 -2.64 5.56 8.94
C TRP A 24 -1.77 4.41 9.46
N ILE A 25 -1.12 3.67 8.56
CA ILE A 25 -0.15 2.62 8.93
C ILE A 25 1.27 3.16 8.89
N ASN A 26 2.11 2.73 9.82
CA ASN A 26 3.54 3.01 9.80
C ASN A 26 4.25 2.18 8.71
N CYS A 27 5.12 2.81 7.91
CA CYS A 27 5.87 2.20 6.81
C CYS A 27 6.65 0.96 7.25
N SER A 28 7.30 1.01 8.42
CA SER A 28 8.09 -0.12 8.93
C SER A 28 7.21 -1.33 9.25
N HIS A 29 6.01 -1.09 9.79
CA HIS A 29 5.04 -2.14 10.09
C HIS A 29 4.49 -2.77 8.80
N LEU A 30 4.25 -1.98 7.76
CA LEU A 30 3.86 -2.51 6.45
C LEU A 30 4.97 -3.36 5.83
N LYS A 31 6.22 -2.89 5.89
CA LYS A 31 7.41 -3.60 5.37
C LYS A 31 7.61 -4.98 6.02
N MET A 32 7.24 -5.12 7.30
CA MET A 32 7.30 -6.41 8.00
C MET A 32 6.21 -7.40 7.56
N ARG A 33 5.11 -6.91 6.99
CA ARG A 33 3.96 -7.73 6.57
C ARG A 33 4.02 -8.14 5.11
N VAL A 34 4.75 -7.40 4.28
CA VAL A 34 4.84 -7.62 2.84
C VAL A 34 6.22 -8.18 2.48
N PRO A 35 6.31 -9.41 1.94
CA PRO A 35 7.57 -9.95 1.43
C PRO A 35 7.90 -9.27 0.09
N CYS A 36 8.57 -8.11 0.14
CA CYS A 36 8.93 -7.33 -1.04
C CYS A 36 10.41 -6.93 -1.00
N GLU A 37 11.15 -7.31 -2.04
CA GLU A 37 12.59 -7.02 -2.13
C GLU A 37 12.82 -5.54 -2.48
N ASN A 38 11.96 -4.97 -3.32
CA ASN A 38 12.05 -3.57 -3.79
C ASN A 38 11.02 -2.66 -3.15
N PHE A 39 10.76 -2.84 -1.85
CA PHE A 39 9.65 -2.20 -1.13
C PHE A 39 9.63 -0.68 -1.26
N ASP A 40 10.80 -0.04 -1.17
CA ASP A 40 10.90 1.42 -1.19
C ASP A 40 10.63 1.98 -2.61
N ASP A 41 11.06 1.28 -3.66
CA ASP A 41 10.77 1.63 -5.05
C ASP A 41 9.30 1.40 -5.41
N ALA A 42 8.71 0.29 -4.94
CA ALA A 42 7.29 0.01 -5.10
C ALA A 42 6.43 1.07 -4.40
N LEU A 43 6.81 1.47 -3.17
CA LEU A 43 6.17 2.57 -2.43
C LEU A 43 6.23 3.89 -3.19
N LYS A 44 7.39 4.21 -3.75
CA LYS A 44 7.57 5.43 -4.54
C LYS A 44 6.64 5.43 -5.77
N LYS A 45 6.59 4.32 -6.51
CA LYS A 45 5.71 4.16 -7.67
C LYS A 45 4.23 4.27 -7.29
N LEU A 46 3.82 3.59 -6.21
CA LEU A 46 2.45 3.67 -5.67
C LEU A 46 2.05 5.11 -5.29
N LYS A 47 2.98 5.89 -4.74
CA LYS A 47 2.77 7.30 -4.39
C LYS A 47 2.63 8.17 -5.63
N GLU A 48 3.53 8.00 -6.60
CA GLU A 48 3.52 8.73 -7.88
C GLU A 48 2.23 8.44 -8.67
N ASP A 49 1.78 7.19 -8.65
CA ASP A 49 0.55 6.76 -9.30
C ASP A 49 -0.72 7.14 -8.49
N GLY A 50 -0.59 7.64 -7.26
CA GLY A 50 -1.70 8.07 -6.41
C GLY A 50 -2.55 6.93 -5.84
N TYR A 51 -2.02 5.71 -5.80
CA TYR A 51 -2.67 4.56 -5.18
C TYR A 51 -2.58 4.58 -3.65
N ILE A 52 -1.58 5.29 -3.11
CA ILE A 52 -1.40 5.53 -1.68
C ILE A 52 -1.17 7.02 -1.43
N GLU A 53 -1.43 7.45 -0.20
CA GLU A 53 -1.11 8.80 0.27
C GLU A 53 -0.34 8.73 1.57
N PHE A 54 0.50 9.75 1.81
CA PHE A 54 1.34 9.87 2.99
C PHE A 54 0.88 11.04 3.83
N LYS A 55 0.81 10.84 5.15
CA LYS A 55 0.59 11.91 6.13
C LYS A 55 1.90 12.62 6.45
N ASP A 56 2.96 11.82 6.57
CA ASP A 56 4.33 12.20 6.88
C ASP A 56 5.28 11.12 6.30
N ASP A 57 6.57 11.19 6.58
CA ASP A 57 7.56 10.26 6.02
C ASP A 57 7.43 8.83 6.57
N GLU A 58 6.71 8.64 7.68
CA GLU A 58 6.55 7.36 8.36
C GLU A 58 5.18 6.73 8.20
N HIS A 59 4.16 7.50 7.82
CA HIS A 59 2.77 7.05 7.83
C HIS A 59 2.08 7.20 6.47
N LEU A 60 1.42 6.13 6.05
CA LEU A 60 0.69 6.09 4.78
C LEU A 60 -0.64 5.35 4.89
N ARG A 61 -1.48 5.46 3.86
CA ARG A 61 -2.69 4.66 3.69
C ARG A 61 -3.04 4.49 2.22
N ILE A 62 -3.88 3.51 1.92
CA ILE A 62 -4.42 3.29 0.57
C ILE A 62 -5.50 4.33 0.23
N THR A 63 -5.45 4.88 -0.97
CA THR A 63 -6.46 5.81 -1.50
C THR A 63 -7.64 5.04 -2.10
N LYS A 64 -8.75 5.74 -2.40
CA LYS A 64 -9.84 5.14 -3.18
C LYS A 64 -9.36 4.58 -4.53
N LYS A 65 -8.45 5.28 -5.20
CA LYS A 65 -7.87 4.82 -6.48
C LYS A 65 -7.11 3.50 -6.30
N GLY A 66 -6.33 3.36 -5.22
CA GLY A 66 -5.62 2.12 -4.89
C GLY A 66 -6.59 0.96 -4.60
N ILE A 67 -7.69 1.23 -3.89
CA ILE A 67 -8.74 0.24 -3.61
C ILE A 67 -9.40 -0.21 -4.92
N ASP A 68 -9.84 0.73 -5.75
CA ASP A 68 -10.51 0.42 -7.02
C ASP A 68 -9.59 -0.40 -7.94
N TYR A 69 -8.28 -0.09 -7.96
CA TYR A 69 -7.29 -0.85 -8.70
C TYR A 69 -7.18 -2.30 -8.21
N ILE A 70 -6.94 -2.53 -6.92
CA ILE A 70 -6.70 -3.90 -6.42
C ILE A 70 -7.98 -4.74 -6.48
N VAL A 71 -9.15 -4.16 -6.21
CA VAL A 71 -10.44 -4.87 -6.30
C VAL A 71 -10.75 -5.29 -7.74
N SER A 72 -10.29 -4.55 -8.75
CA SER A 72 -10.49 -4.94 -10.16
C SER A 72 -9.68 -6.16 -10.61
N ARG A 73 -8.71 -6.60 -9.79
CA ARG A 73 -7.78 -7.71 -10.07
C ARG A 73 -8.04 -8.96 -9.25
N VAL A 74 -8.92 -8.88 -8.26
CA VAL A 74 -9.40 -9.99 -7.41
C VAL A 74 -10.73 -10.51 -7.95
#